data_AF-E6N8B9-F1
#
_entry.id   AF-E6N8B9-F1
#
_cell.length_a   1.000
_cell.length_b   1.000
_cell.length_c   1.000
_cell.angle_alpha   90.00
_cell.angle_beta   90.00
_cell.angle_gamma   90.00
#
_symmetry.space_group_name_H-M   'P 1'
#
loop_
_entity.id
_entity.type
_entity.pdbx_description
1 polymer ?
#
loop_
_entity_poly.entity_id
_entity_poly.type
_entity_poly.pdbx_seq_one_letter_code
_entity_poly.pdbx_strand_id
1 'polypeptide(L)'
;MRVRIYPLALAKVVKHAASSLQREVAGLLVGKSAGKVLEIWDAVTGEQYGTPAYVQLDEMVMAKVAEELSKSDKNLYIVGWYHSHPGLDVFLSPTDIDTQKRYQAMFSKAVALVVDPVDYAKTRRISSLKFKVFQISKEGRVVSLPVSIGVHRAKLLESTFHALSTFDFMHILGESSGKTRDKPLSEEQESLLGKAKKLFGA
;
A
#
# COMPACT_ATOMS: atom_id res chain seq x y z
N MET A 1 -13.20 -16.00 2.25
CA MET A 1 -12.70 -14.67 2.67
C MET A 1 -12.43 -13.87 1.40
N ARG A 2 -12.57 -12.54 1.42
CA ARG A 2 -12.18 -11.68 0.29
C ARG A 2 -11.27 -10.56 0.76
N VAL A 3 -10.49 -9.99 -0.15
CA VAL A 3 -9.52 -8.92 0.15
C VAL A 3 -9.99 -7.63 -0.49
N ARG A 4 -9.89 -6.54 0.27
CA ARG A 4 -10.10 -5.18 -0.24
C ARG A 4 -8.82 -4.39 -0.12
N ILE A 5 -8.32 -3.90 -1.24
CA ILE A 5 -7.09 -3.10 -1.30
C ILE A 5 -7.46 -1.65 -1.53
N TYR A 6 -6.96 -0.77 -0.67
CA TYR A 6 -7.10 0.66 -0.84
C TYR A 6 -6.22 1.11 -2.02
N PRO A 7 -6.70 2.00 -2.91
CA PRO A 7 -5.96 2.38 -4.11
C PRO A 7 -4.54 2.87 -3.84
N LEU A 8 -4.34 3.62 -2.75
CA LEU A 8 -3.02 4.13 -2.37
C LEU A 8 -2.06 3.01 -1.95
N ALA A 9 -2.54 2.01 -1.20
CA ALA A 9 -1.73 0.85 -0.84
C ALA A 9 -1.27 0.09 -2.09
N LEU A 10 -2.19 -0.16 -3.03
CA LEU A 10 -1.85 -0.80 -4.30
C LEU A 10 -0.86 0.05 -5.11
N ALA A 11 -1.05 1.36 -5.17
CA ALA A 11 -0.13 2.27 -5.86
C ALA A 11 1.28 2.23 -5.26
N LYS A 12 1.43 2.15 -3.93
CA LYS A 12 2.74 2.01 -3.27
C LYS A 12 3.42 0.69 -3.64
N VAL A 13 2.68 -0.43 -3.61
CA VAL A 13 3.18 -1.74 -4.05
C VAL A 13 3.65 -1.69 -5.51
N VAL A 14 2.80 -1.18 -6.40
CA VAL A 14 3.08 -1.10 -7.84
C VAL A 14 4.27 -0.20 -8.12
N LYS A 15 4.33 0.99 -7.50
CA LYS A 15 5.46 1.91 -7.64
C LYS A 15 6.77 1.25 -7.20
N HIS A 16 6.75 0.55 -6.06
CA HIS A 16 7.94 -0.14 -5.56
C HIS A 16 8.39 -1.25 -6.53
N ALA A 17 7.48 -2.13 -6.93
CA ALA A 17 7.78 -3.21 -7.86
C ALA A 17 8.26 -2.70 -9.23
N ALA A 18 7.59 -1.70 -9.80
CA ALA A 18 7.97 -1.11 -11.09
C ALA A 18 9.28 -0.33 -11.06
N SER A 19 9.75 0.10 -9.87
CA SER A 19 11.03 0.80 -9.70
C SER A 19 12.24 -0.15 -9.64
N SER A 20 12.02 -1.45 -9.53
CA SER A 20 13.06 -2.48 -9.39
C SER A 20 12.71 -3.69 -10.25
N LEU A 21 12.90 -3.59 -11.56
CA LEU A 21 12.60 -4.67 -12.50
C LEU A 21 13.69 -5.75 -12.58
N GLN A 22 14.88 -5.44 -12.07
CA GLN A 22 16.06 -6.30 -12.10
C GLN A 22 16.15 -7.26 -10.90
N ARG A 23 15.27 -7.12 -9.91
CA ARG A 23 15.24 -7.95 -8.70
C ARG A 23 13.84 -8.00 -8.12
N GLU A 24 13.56 -9.01 -7.31
CA GLU A 24 12.40 -9.02 -6.46
C GLU A 24 12.52 -7.95 -5.36
N VAL A 25 11.39 -7.33 -5.04
CA VAL A 25 11.23 -6.44 -3.90
C VAL A 25 10.11 -6.94 -3.01
N ALA A 26 10.21 -6.70 -1.71
CA ALA A 26 9.22 -7.10 -0.73
C ALA A 26 8.82 -5.95 0.20
N GLY A 27 7.69 -6.11 0.87
CA GLY A 27 7.25 -5.24 1.95
C GLY A 27 6.04 -5.82 2.71
N LEU A 28 5.54 -5.05 3.66
CA LEU A 28 4.45 -5.44 4.56
C LEU A 28 3.14 -4.78 4.15
N LEU A 29 2.04 -5.51 4.35
CA LEU A 29 0.68 -5.02 4.14
C LEU A 29 0.09 -4.65 5.50
N VAL A 30 -0.39 -3.42 5.62
CA VAL A 30 -0.97 -2.87 6.85
C VAL A 30 -2.46 -2.70 6.66
N GLY A 31 -3.24 -3.10 7.66
CA GLY A 31 -4.68 -3.12 7.53
C GLY A 31 -5.39 -3.69 8.74
N LYS A 32 -6.58 -4.21 8.51
CA LYS A 32 -7.37 -4.88 9.55
C LYS A 32 -8.38 -5.86 8.95
N SER A 33 -8.80 -6.84 9.74
CA SER A 33 -9.91 -7.71 9.38
C SER A 33 -11.27 -7.12 9.80
N ALA A 34 -12.25 -7.21 8.92
CA ALA A 34 -13.65 -6.82 9.15
C ALA A 34 -14.54 -8.01 8.75
N GLY A 35 -14.81 -8.90 9.71
CA GLY A 35 -15.54 -10.14 9.47
C GLY A 35 -14.82 -11.05 8.46
N LYS A 36 -15.46 -11.29 7.31
CA LYS A 36 -14.95 -12.10 6.19
C LYS A 36 -14.13 -11.30 5.15
N VAL A 37 -13.90 -10.02 5.41
CA VAL A 37 -13.14 -9.11 4.53
C VAL A 37 -11.82 -8.75 5.22
N LEU A 38 -10.70 -8.91 4.51
CA LEU A 38 -9.42 -8.36 4.91
C LEU A 38 -9.22 -7.03 4.19
N GLU A 39 -9.06 -5.95 4.95
CA GLU A 39 -8.80 -4.62 4.39
C GLU A 39 -7.31 -4.34 4.42
N ILE A 40 -6.71 -4.08 3.26
CA ILE A 40 -5.34 -3.59 3.12
C ILE A 40 -5.45 -2.07 2.92
N TRP A 41 -4.99 -1.33 3.92
CA TRP A 41 -5.07 0.12 4.01
C TRP A 41 -3.82 0.80 3.50
N ASP A 42 -2.67 0.21 3.81
CA ASP A 42 -1.38 0.73 3.41
C ASP A 42 -0.38 -0.39 3.12
N ALA A 43 0.71 -0.04 2.45
CA ALA A 43 1.85 -0.91 2.20
C ALA A 43 3.13 -0.20 2.63
N VAL A 44 3.97 -0.86 3.42
CA VAL A 44 5.24 -0.32 3.92
C VAL A 44 6.39 -1.21 3.51
N THR A 45 7.58 -0.67 3.45
CA THR A 45 8.80 -1.39 3.11
C THR A 45 9.98 -0.77 3.86
N GLY A 46 11.11 -1.45 3.87
CA GLY A 46 12.35 -0.98 4.48
C GLY A 46 13.55 -1.69 3.86
N GLU A 47 14.61 -1.78 4.65
CA GLU A 47 15.84 -2.47 4.27
C GLU A 47 15.56 -3.93 3.88
N GLN A 48 16.13 -4.34 2.76
CA GLN A 48 15.91 -5.65 2.17
C GLN A 48 17.05 -6.03 1.24
N TYR A 49 17.23 -7.33 1.08
CA TYR A 49 18.12 -7.91 0.08
C TYR A 49 17.28 -8.66 -0.96
N GLY A 50 17.50 -8.38 -2.25
CA GLY A 50 16.74 -8.99 -3.34
C GLY A 50 17.61 -9.35 -4.53
N THR A 51 17.28 -10.47 -5.17
CA THR A 51 17.84 -10.98 -6.43
C THR A 51 16.67 -11.17 -7.42
N PRO A 52 16.91 -11.56 -8.69
CA PRO A 52 15.82 -11.83 -9.64
C PRO A 52 14.82 -12.93 -9.22
N ALA A 53 15.15 -13.79 -8.26
CA ALA A 53 14.34 -14.95 -7.87
C ALA A 53 14.29 -15.18 -6.35
N TYR A 54 14.62 -14.16 -5.56
CA TYR A 54 14.61 -14.22 -4.10
C TYR A 54 14.56 -12.82 -3.51
N VAL A 55 13.78 -12.64 -2.44
CA VAL A 55 13.82 -11.42 -1.63
C VAL A 55 13.66 -11.73 -0.14
N GLN A 56 14.40 -11.00 0.68
CA GLN A 56 14.29 -11.02 2.13
C GLN A 56 14.21 -9.59 2.66
N LEU A 57 13.11 -9.31 3.37
CA LEU A 57 12.93 -8.07 4.12
C LEU A 57 13.62 -8.22 5.48
N ASP A 58 14.33 -7.19 5.94
CA ASP A 58 14.98 -7.20 7.25
C ASP A 58 13.92 -7.35 8.37
N GLU A 59 14.19 -8.21 9.33
CA GLU A 59 13.28 -8.53 10.44
C GLU A 59 12.98 -7.30 11.31
N MET A 60 13.93 -6.36 11.41
CA MET A 60 13.77 -5.11 12.15
C MET A 60 12.71 -4.20 11.52
N VAL A 61 12.45 -4.32 10.21
CA VAL A 61 11.35 -3.59 9.55
C VAL A 61 10.02 -4.05 10.12
N MET A 62 9.82 -5.36 10.27
CA MET A 62 8.58 -5.90 10.86
C MET A 62 8.42 -5.46 12.31
N ALA A 63 9.48 -5.55 13.12
CA ALA A 63 9.45 -5.14 14.52
C ALA A 63 9.08 -3.65 14.67
N LYS A 64 9.74 -2.77 13.91
CA LYS A 64 9.49 -1.33 13.94
C LYS A 64 8.07 -0.97 13.51
N VAL A 65 7.58 -1.56 12.41
CA VAL A 65 6.22 -1.32 11.92
C VAL A 65 5.19 -1.81 12.94
N ALA A 66 5.40 -2.99 13.54
CA ALA A 66 4.50 -3.51 14.57
C ALA A 66 4.46 -2.59 15.80
N GLU A 67 5.62 -2.09 16.24
CA GLU A 67 5.70 -1.13 17.35
C GLU A 67 4.98 0.19 17.04
N GLU A 68 5.22 0.79 15.88
CA GLU A 68 4.57 2.03 15.44
C GLU A 68 3.05 1.88 15.36
N LEU A 69 2.56 0.76 14.82
CA LEU A 69 1.12 0.49 14.73
C LEU A 69 0.49 0.28 16.11
N SER A 70 1.21 -0.37 17.03
CA SER A 70 0.73 -0.61 18.40
C SER A 70 0.54 0.68 19.20
N LYS A 71 1.33 1.72 18.90
CA LYS A 71 1.24 3.05 19.52
C LYS A 71 0.18 3.93 18.86
N SER A 72 -0.42 3.49 17.75
CA SER A 72 -1.41 4.28 17.01
C SER A 72 -2.85 3.94 17.42
N ASP A 73 -3.72 4.94 17.54
CA ASP A 73 -5.14 4.74 17.85
C ASP A 73 -5.97 4.15 16.68
N LYS A 74 -5.32 3.76 15.58
CA LYS A 74 -5.97 3.44 14.30
C LYS A 74 -6.49 2.00 14.20
N ASN A 75 -6.25 1.15 15.20
CA ASN A 75 -6.62 -0.28 15.21
C ASN A 75 -6.17 -1.02 13.92
N LEU A 76 -4.96 -0.68 13.44
CA LEU A 76 -4.33 -1.30 12.27
C LEU A 76 -3.19 -2.21 12.72
N TYR A 77 -2.92 -3.25 11.95
CA TYR A 77 -1.85 -4.21 12.18
C TYR A 77 -1.34 -4.76 10.85
N ILE A 78 -0.21 -5.48 10.90
CA ILE A 78 0.31 -6.20 9.74
C ILE A 78 -0.68 -7.32 9.40
N VAL A 79 -1.22 -7.28 8.19
CA VAL A 79 -2.21 -8.25 7.68
C VAL A 79 -1.64 -9.18 6.61
N GLY A 80 -0.35 -9.05 6.32
CA GLY A 80 0.29 -9.83 5.27
C GLY A 80 1.55 -9.13 4.76
N TRP A 81 1.98 -9.57 3.58
CA TRP A 81 3.17 -9.10 2.93
C TRP A 81 2.96 -9.09 1.41
N TYR A 82 3.82 -8.38 0.70
CA TYR A 82 3.87 -8.43 -0.75
C TYR A 82 5.29 -8.68 -1.22
N HIS A 83 5.41 -9.27 -2.41
CA HIS A 83 6.65 -9.27 -3.17
C HIS A 83 6.39 -9.17 -4.69
N SER A 84 7.42 -8.83 -5.46
CA SER A 84 7.35 -8.79 -6.92
C SER A 84 7.99 -10.01 -7.57
N HIS A 85 7.47 -10.39 -8.74
CA HIS A 85 7.99 -11.42 -9.64
C HIS A 85 8.21 -10.80 -11.03
N PRO A 86 9.32 -10.07 -11.28
CA PRO A 86 9.52 -9.39 -12.56
C PRO A 86 9.66 -10.40 -13.73
N GLY A 87 8.61 -10.54 -14.53
CA GLY A 87 8.61 -11.40 -15.72
C GLY A 87 8.47 -12.91 -15.43
N LEU A 88 8.13 -13.29 -14.20
CA LEU A 88 7.94 -14.70 -13.80
C LEU A 88 6.45 -15.09 -13.72
N ASP A 89 5.53 -14.17 -13.99
CA ASP A 89 4.09 -14.31 -13.73
C ASP A 89 3.77 -14.43 -12.22
N VAL A 90 2.49 -14.58 -11.89
CA VAL A 90 1.96 -14.38 -10.55
C VAL A 90 1.54 -15.70 -9.90
N PHE A 91 2.41 -16.22 -9.03
CA PHE A 91 2.25 -17.45 -8.27
C PHE A 91 3.01 -17.37 -6.93
N LEU A 92 2.83 -18.36 -6.04
CA LEU A 92 3.69 -18.54 -4.86
C LEU A 92 4.70 -19.67 -5.13
N SER A 93 5.99 -19.37 -5.01
CA SER A 93 7.06 -20.36 -5.00
C SER A 93 7.02 -21.21 -3.71
N PRO A 94 7.77 -22.32 -3.62
CA PRO A 94 7.91 -23.07 -2.38
C PRO A 94 8.37 -22.21 -1.19
N THR A 95 9.31 -21.29 -1.43
CA THR A 95 9.80 -20.33 -0.42
C THR A 95 8.68 -19.40 0.04
N ASP A 96 7.86 -18.91 -0.89
CA ASP A 96 6.75 -18.02 -0.55
C ASP A 96 5.65 -18.74 0.22
N ILE A 97 5.39 -20.01 -0.12
CA ILE A 97 4.44 -20.86 0.59
C ILE A 97 4.89 -21.02 2.06
N ASP A 98 6.17 -21.29 2.30
CA ASP A 98 6.67 -21.47 3.66
C ASP A 98 6.69 -20.16 4.45
N THR A 99 7.06 -19.05 3.82
CA THR A 99 6.91 -17.71 4.39
C THR A 99 5.45 -17.44 4.75
N GLN A 100 4.54 -17.68 3.81
CA GLN A 100 3.10 -17.44 4.01
C GLN A 100 2.50 -18.31 5.12
N LYS A 101 2.94 -19.57 5.28
CA LYS A 101 2.55 -20.41 6.41
C LYS A 101 2.97 -19.80 7.75
N ARG A 102 4.18 -19.23 7.84
CA ARG A 102 4.67 -18.53 9.06
C ARG A 102 3.83 -17.30 9.37
N TYR A 103 3.50 -16.49 8.36
CA TYR A 103 2.59 -15.36 8.53
C TYR A 103 1.19 -15.81 9.00
N GLN A 104 0.67 -16.92 8.46
CA GLN A 104 -0.64 -17.45 8.88
C GLN A 104 -0.63 -18.10 10.26
N ALA A 105 0.52 -18.59 10.73
CA ALA A 105 0.67 -19.06 12.11
C ALA A 105 0.56 -17.90 13.10
N MET A 106 1.10 -16.72 12.77
CA MET A 106 0.97 -15.51 13.59
C MET A 106 -0.42 -14.86 13.46
N PHE A 107 -0.95 -14.80 12.24
CA PHE A 107 -2.25 -14.22 11.94
C PHE A 107 -2.99 -15.06 10.90
N SER A 108 -3.98 -15.84 11.34
CA SER A 108 -4.67 -16.84 10.48
C SER A 108 -5.27 -16.30 9.17
N LYS A 109 -5.60 -15.00 9.10
CA LYS A 109 -6.12 -14.34 7.90
C LYS A 109 -5.04 -13.62 7.07
N ALA A 110 -3.75 -13.82 7.38
CA ALA A 110 -2.65 -13.20 6.65
C ALA A 110 -2.67 -13.58 5.16
N VAL A 111 -2.21 -12.68 4.32
CA VAL A 111 -2.17 -12.88 2.86
C VAL A 111 -0.82 -12.51 2.25
N ALA A 112 -0.50 -13.14 1.13
CA ALA A 112 0.64 -12.81 0.28
C ALA A 112 0.12 -12.13 -1.00
N LEU A 113 0.55 -10.90 -1.28
CA LEU A 113 0.29 -10.23 -2.56
C LEU A 113 1.50 -10.40 -3.47
N VAL A 114 1.31 -11.01 -4.63
CA VAL A 114 2.36 -11.15 -5.65
C VAL A 114 2.02 -10.27 -6.83
N VAL A 115 2.99 -9.50 -7.32
CA VAL A 115 2.84 -8.59 -8.46
C VAL A 115 3.93 -8.82 -9.51
N ASP A 116 3.54 -8.96 -10.76
CA ASP A 116 4.47 -8.87 -11.89
C ASP A 116 4.31 -7.48 -12.53
N PRO A 117 5.29 -6.58 -12.34
CA PRO A 117 5.22 -5.20 -12.81
C PRO A 117 5.63 -5.01 -14.27
N VAL A 118 6.15 -6.03 -14.98
CA VAL A 118 6.85 -5.83 -16.27
C VAL A 118 5.94 -5.23 -17.33
N ASP A 119 4.73 -5.75 -17.49
CA ASP A 119 3.80 -5.25 -18.50
C ASP A 119 3.27 -3.85 -18.14
N TYR A 120 3.05 -3.58 -16.85
CA TYR A 120 2.72 -2.24 -16.36
C TYR A 120 3.85 -1.23 -16.62
N ALA A 121 5.09 -1.61 -16.35
CA ALA A 121 6.25 -0.73 -16.54
C ALA A 121 6.43 -0.32 -18.02
N LYS A 122 6.15 -1.26 -18.94
CA LYS A 122 6.19 -1.03 -20.39
C LYS A 122 5.05 -0.15 -20.89
N THR A 123 3.81 -0.45 -20.49
CA THR A 123 2.62 0.20 -21.08
C THR A 123 2.14 1.44 -20.31
N ARG A 124 2.53 1.56 -19.03
CA ARG A 124 2.00 2.53 -18.06
C ARG A 124 0.48 2.46 -17.88
N ARG A 125 -0.16 1.35 -18.26
CA ARG A 125 -1.60 1.12 -18.12
C ARG A 125 -1.89 0.24 -16.92
N ILE A 126 -2.79 0.68 -16.04
CA ILE A 126 -3.24 -0.12 -14.90
C ILE A 126 -3.84 -1.47 -15.33
N SER A 127 -4.43 -1.53 -16.53
CA SER A 127 -5.05 -2.75 -17.07
C SER A 127 -4.05 -3.84 -17.44
N SER A 128 -2.76 -3.53 -17.59
CA SER A 128 -1.72 -4.52 -17.85
C SER A 128 -1.02 -5.00 -16.57
N LEU A 129 -1.40 -4.47 -15.41
CA LEU A 129 -0.83 -4.89 -14.14
C LEU A 129 -1.33 -6.29 -13.78
N LYS A 130 -0.40 -7.22 -13.56
CA LYS A 130 -0.72 -8.57 -13.10
C LYS A 130 -0.41 -8.66 -11.61
N PHE A 131 -1.43 -8.96 -10.82
CA PHE A 131 -1.22 -9.27 -9.41
C PHE A 131 -2.33 -10.21 -8.91
N LYS A 132 -2.02 -10.95 -7.85
CA LYS A 132 -2.97 -11.82 -7.14
C LYS A 132 -2.66 -11.74 -5.65
N VAL A 133 -3.70 -12.01 -4.87
CA VAL A 133 -3.58 -12.16 -3.42
C VAL A 133 -3.85 -13.61 -3.06
N PHE A 134 -2.95 -14.21 -2.30
CA PHE A 134 -2.96 -15.62 -1.97
C PHE A 134 -3.04 -15.87 -0.47
N GLN A 135 -3.52 -17.06 -0.15
CA GLN A 135 -3.49 -17.63 1.19
C GLN A 135 -3.30 -19.15 1.08
N ILE A 136 -2.74 -19.78 2.10
CA ILE A 136 -2.68 -21.25 2.22
C ILE A 136 -3.94 -21.74 2.93
N SER A 137 -4.66 -22.67 2.31
CA SER A 137 -5.84 -23.31 2.90
C SER A 137 -5.46 -24.23 4.07
N LYS A 138 -6.45 -24.67 4.84
CA LYS A 138 -6.21 -25.63 5.93
C LYS A 138 -5.64 -26.96 5.43
N GLU A 139 -5.92 -27.33 4.18
CA GLU A 139 -5.38 -28.52 3.52
C GLU A 139 -4.00 -28.27 2.88
N GLY A 140 -3.37 -27.12 3.14
CA GLY A 140 -2.04 -26.78 2.62
C GLY A 140 -2.00 -26.32 1.16
N ARG A 141 -3.16 -26.06 0.53
CA ARG A 141 -3.23 -25.64 -0.88
C ARG A 141 -3.13 -24.13 -1.02
N VAL A 142 -2.47 -23.67 -2.08
CA VAL A 142 -2.46 -22.24 -2.46
C VAL A 142 -3.84 -21.87 -3.01
N VAL A 143 -4.47 -20.84 -2.44
CA VAL A 143 -5.76 -20.32 -2.86
C VAL A 143 -5.61 -18.86 -3.25
N SER A 144 -6.04 -18.50 -4.47
CA SER A 144 -6.17 -17.11 -4.89
C SER A 144 -7.49 -16.53 -4.36
N LEU A 145 -7.40 -15.43 -3.64
CA LEU A 145 -8.54 -14.77 -3.01
C LEU A 145 -9.17 -13.73 -3.94
N PRO A 146 -10.51 -13.59 -3.93
CA PRO A 146 -11.18 -12.50 -4.63
C PRO A 146 -10.71 -11.13 -4.10
N VAL A 147 -10.32 -10.25 -5.01
CA VAL A 147 -9.83 -8.90 -4.70
C VAL A 147 -10.82 -7.84 -5.20
N SER A 148 -11.10 -6.86 -4.35
CA SER A 148 -11.77 -5.61 -4.73
C SER A 148 -10.85 -4.43 -4.45
N ILE A 149 -10.78 -3.47 -5.38
CA ILE A 149 -10.05 -2.21 -5.17
C ILE A 149 -11.07 -1.15 -4.78
N GLY A 150 -10.84 -0.45 -3.68
CA GLY A 150 -11.71 0.67 -3.30
C GLY A 150 -11.71 1.01 -1.82
N VAL A 151 -12.24 2.19 -1.54
CA VAL A 151 -12.39 2.75 -0.18
C VAL A 151 -13.86 2.68 0.21
N HIS A 152 -14.19 2.52 1.50
CA HIS A 152 -15.56 2.80 1.94
C HIS A 152 -15.90 4.27 1.65
N ARG A 153 -17.09 4.58 1.10
CA ARG A 153 -17.45 5.96 0.70
C ARG A 153 -17.15 7.01 1.80
N ALA A 154 -17.44 6.72 3.06
CA ALA A 154 -17.13 7.59 4.19
C ALA A 154 -15.60 7.81 4.43
N LYS A 155 -14.78 6.80 4.13
CA LYS A 155 -13.32 6.84 4.28
C LYS A 155 -12.60 7.40 3.06
N LEU A 156 -13.32 7.64 1.96
CA LEU A 156 -12.77 8.19 0.73
C LEU A 156 -12.34 9.64 0.95
N LEU A 157 -13.10 10.39 1.75
CA LEU A 157 -12.72 11.72 2.23
C LEU A 157 -11.47 11.66 3.12
N GLU A 158 -11.47 10.87 4.20
CA GLU A 158 -10.29 10.73 5.08
C GLU A 158 -9.04 10.28 4.34
N SER A 159 -9.15 9.31 3.43
CA SER A 159 -8.00 8.81 2.66
C SER A 159 -7.49 9.85 1.67
N THR A 160 -8.38 10.67 1.11
CA THR A 160 -7.99 11.81 0.26
C THR A 160 -7.28 12.87 1.10
N PHE A 161 -7.79 13.21 2.28
CA PHE A 161 -7.11 14.13 3.21
C PHE A 161 -5.76 13.59 3.66
N HIS A 162 -5.68 12.30 3.99
CA HIS A 162 -4.41 11.69 4.38
C HIS A 162 -3.41 11.69 3.21
N ALA A 163 -3.85 11.32 2.01
CA ALA A 163 -3.04 11.40 0.81
C ALA A 163 -2.51 12.82 0.60
N LEU A 164 -3.40 13.84 0.62
CA LEU A 164 -3.03 15.25 0.53
C LEU A 164 -2.06 15.70 1.64
N SER A 165 -2.16 15.14 2.84
CA SER A 165 -1.25 15.43 3.96
C SER A 165 0.12 14.75 3.84
N THR A 166 0.20 13.61 3.16
CA THR A 166 1.45 12.90 2.86
C THR A 166 2.10 13.35 1.55
N PHE A 167 1.37 14.07 0.70
CA PHE A 167 1.94 14.77 -0.44
C PHE A 167 2.56 16.06 0.08
N ASP A 168 3.89 16.09 0.12
CA ASP A 168 4.63 17.34 0.31
C ASP A 168 4.36 18.23 -0.91
N PHE A 169 3.39 19.13 -0.77
CA PHE A 169 2.87 19.99 -1.85
C PHE A 169 3.90 21.00 -2.39
N MET A 170 5.09 21.05 -1.79
CA MET A 170 6.15 22.01 -2.11
C MET A 170 6.71 21.91 -3.53
N HIS A 171 6.37 20.87 -4.30
CA HIS A 171 6.90 20.67 -5.65
C HIS A 171 5.92 20.93 -6.81
N ILE A 172 4.67 21.34 -6.56
CA ILE A 172 3.68 21.62 -7.64
C ILE A 172 3.46 23.12 -7.87
N LEU A 173 4.00 24.01 -7.03
CA LEU A 173 3.92 25.47 -7.22
C LEU A 173 5.29 26.15 -7.39
N GLY A 174 6.29 25.40 -7.87
CA GLY A 174 7.66 25.88 -8.02
C GLY A 174 8.15 25.88 -9.45
N GLU A 175 7.53 26.66 -10.34
CA GLU A 175 8.24 27.31 -11.46
C GLU A 175 7.37 28.40 -12.13
N SER A 176 7.25 29.55 -11.47
CA SER A 176 7.34 30.83 -12.18
C SER A 176 7.74 31.94 -11.20
N SER A 177 8.95 32.47 -11.43
CA SER A 177 9.47 33.77 -10.98
C SER A 177 9.55 34.09 -9.48
N GLY A 178 10.77 33.99 -8.94
CA GLY A 178 11.51 35.14 -8.38
C GLY A 178 10.98 35.89 -7.15
N LYS A 179 11.82 35.90 -6.10
CA LYS A 179 11.93 36.88 -4.98
C LYS A 179 10.87 36.85 -3.87
N THR A 180 11.27 36.22 -2.76
CA THR A 180 11.22 36.66 -1.34
C THR A 180 9.93 37.27 -0.72
N ARG A 181 9.63 36.71 0.46
CA ARG A 181 8.94 37.23 1.67
C ARG A 181 7.43 37.01 1.80
N ASP A 182 7.07 36.56 3.01
CA ASP A 182 5.73 36.46 3.58
C ASP A 182 4.83 37.61 3.12
N LYS A 183 3.83 37.29 2.31
CA LYS A 183 2.70 38.18 2.07
C LYS A 183 1.48 37.60 2.79
N PRO A 184 0.73 38.42 3.54
CA PRO A 184 -0.56 37.99 4.07
C PRO A 184 -1.50 37.60 2.92
N LEU A 185 -2.37 36.63 3.21
CA LEU A 185 -3.38 36.13 2.27
C LEU A 185 -4.23 37.29 1.74
N SER A 186 -4.61 37.24 0.47
CA SER A 186 -5.51 38.24 -0.11
C SER A 186 -6.93 38.11 0.48
N GLU A 187 -7.69 39.20 0.52
CA GLU A 187 -9.08 39.21 1.01
C GLU A 187 -9.98 38.18 0.29
N GLU A 188 -9.66 37.88 -0.97
CA GLU A 188 -10.36 36.86 -1.76
C GLU A 188 -10.05 35.43 -1.25
N GLN A 189 -8.82 35.17 -0.83
CA GLN A 189 -8.40 33.91 -0.24
C GLN A 189 -9.00 33.71 1.17
N GLU A 190 -9.08 34.77 1.97
CA GLU A 190 -9.77 34.73 3.27
C GLU A 190 -11.27 34.49 3.13
N SER A 191 -11.92 35.10 2.12
CA SER A 191 -13.34 34.89 1.80
C SER A 191 -13.64 33.45 1.39
N LEU A 192 -12.76 32.83 0.59
CA LEU A 192 -12.88 31.42 0.19
C LEU A 192 -12.70 30.47 1.38
N LEU A 193 -11.72 30.73 2.25
CA LEU A 193 -11.51 29.98 3.49
C LEU A 193 -12.69 30.14 4.46
N GLY A 194 -13.27 31.33 4.56
CA GLY A 194 -14.46 31.60 5.36
C GLY A 194 -15.69 30.85 4.84
N LYS A 195 -15.90 30.82 3.52
CA LYS A 195 -16.99 30.04 2.89
C LYS A 195 -16.79 28.54 3.09
N ALA A 196 -15.57 28.04 2.98
CA ALA A 196 -15.25 26.64 3.22
C ALA A 196 -15.55 26.24 4.68
N LYS A 197 -15.15 27.04 5.67
CA LYS A 197 -15.45 26.78 7.09
C LYS A 197 -16.96 26.75 7.38
N LYS A 198 -17.75 27.58 6.69
CA LYS A 198 -19.21 27.66 6.88
C LYS A 198 -19.99 26.52 6.21
N LEU A 199 -19.42 25.87 5.20
CA LEU A 199 -20.03 24.74 4.48
C LEU A 199 -19.81 23.39 5.18
N PHE A 200 -18.82 23.31 6.07
CA PHE A 200 -18.46 22.09 6.80
C PHE A 200 -18.65 22.25 8.32
N GLY A 201 -19.74 22.94 8.69
CA GLY A 201 -20.00 23.50 10.02
C GLY A 201 -19.71 22.61 11.25
N ALA A 202 -19.65 23.15 12.47
CA ALA A 202 -20.21 24.42 12.99
C ALA A 202 -21.24 25.12 12.08
#